data_AF-A0A821WK25-F1
#
_entry.id   AF-A0A821WK25-F1
#
_cell.length_a   1.000
_cell.length_b   1.000
_cell.length_c   1.000
_cell.angle_alpha   90.00
_cell.angle_beta   90.00
_cell.angle_gamma   90.00
#
_symmetry.space_group_name_H-M   'P 1'
#
loop_
_entity.id
_entity.type
_entity.pdbx_description
1 polymer ?
#
loop_
_entity_poly.entity_id
_entity_poly.type
_entity_poly.pdbx_seq_one_letter_code
_entity_poly.pdbx_strand_id
1 'polypeptide(L)'
;MWFVLLLVAFIIWIFYRLFKFWIIDPWLIHRDLWAQGIPGRHIPIVGEILHVRKSILAENPLEHSTVLAAQFGNYYRVSFGPVARLDTFDPALINGVLKTNARAYHKAYIMRLVLGVLLGRNNLLMAEDEIHAQHRRLIAPVFQHQNLNSMISLMVDITLDHIQKWSAAAIVAHHDNKSLTLNMHEKMARLTLDIVTGCVFGTEIISDENVHETIYRAVTESLELMEKRLYNMIAIIPIINRLPLSSKRRIDKCISEGKNIIRRIVDDRPRSCVGQNFAMLEAKIMLALMIRRFHFELEPGQKLVPEIVVTMRPKYGMWMRVLPR
;
A
#
# COMPACT_ATOMS: atom_id res chain seq x y z
N MET A 1 -45.36 -24.61 -5.51
CA MET A 1 -45.67 -23.25 -5.99
C MET A 1 -44.91 -22.17 -5.21
N TRP A 2 -44.98 -22.14 -3.87
CA TRP A 2 -44.26 -21.19 -3.01
C TRP A 2 -42.74 -21.16 -3.20
N PHE A 3 -42.09 -22.31 -3.34
CA PHE A 3 -40.64 -22.38 -3.57
C PHE A 3 -40.19 -21.68 -4.87
N VAL A 4 -40.97 -21.84 -5.94
CA VAL A 4 -40.68 -21.20 -7.24
C VAL A 4 -40.84 -19.68 -7.14
N LEU A 5 -41.88 -19.20 -6.45
CA LEU A 5 -42.09 -17.77 -6.22
C LEU A 5 -40.96 -17.15 -5.39
N LEU A 6 -40.49 -17.84 -4.34
CA LEU A 6 -39.35 -17.39 -3.53
C LEU A 6 -38.05 -17.37 -4.34
N LEU A 7 -37.81 -18.40 -5.16
CA LEU A 7 -36.64 -18.45 -6.05
C LEU A 7 -36.65 -17.30 -7.05
N VAL A 8 -37.79 -17.03 -7.70
CA VAL A 8 -37.94 -15.93 -8.65
C VAL A 8 -37.75 -14.58 -7.97
N ALA A 9 -38.36 -14.37 -6.79
CA ALA A 9 -38.16 -13.15 -6.02
C ALA A 9 -36.69 -12.93 -5.62
N PHE A 10 -35.98 -14.00 -5.24
CA PHE A 10 -34.55 -13.94 -4.92
C PHE A 10 -33.68 -13.61 -6.14
N ILE A 11 -33.98 -14.20 -7.30
CA ILE A 11 -33.27 -13.90 -8.56
C ILE A 11 -33.50 -12.44 -8.98
N ILE A 12 -34.75 -11.97 -8.92
CA ILE A 12 -35.08 -10.56 -9.20
C ILE A 12 -34.34 -9.64 -8.23
N TRP A 13 -34.29 -9.99 -6.94
CA TRP A 13 -33.55 -9.20 -5.95
C TRP A 13 -32.05 -9.15 -6.23
N ILE A 14 -31.42 -10.27 -6.62
CA ILE A 14 -30.01 -10.31 -7.03
C ILE A 14 -29.81 -9.45 -8.28
N PHE A 15 -30.67 -9.61 -9.29
CA PHE A 15 -30.57 -8.86 -10.53
C PHE A 15 -30.70 -7.36 -10.27
N TYR A 16 -31.68 -6.93 -9.49
CA TYR A 16 -31.84 -5.54 -9.09
C TYR A 16 -30.61 -5.01 -8.33
N ARG A 17 -30.06 -5.78 -7.38
CA ARG A 17 -28.83 -5.40 -6.65
C ARG A 17 -27.65 -5.21 -7.58
N LEU A 18 -27.46 -6.11 -8.54
CA LEU A 18 -26.39 -6.01 -9.53
C LEU A 18 -26.64 -4.83 -10.46
N PHE A 19 -27.82 -4.71 -11.05
CA PHE A 19 -28.17 -3.62 -11.94
C PHE A 19 -28.03 -2.25 -11.25
N LYS A 20 -28.46 -2.15 -9.99
CA LYS A 20 -28.30 -0.95 -9.18
C LYS A 20 -26.82 -0.59 -8.99
N PHE A 21 -26.00 -1.54 -8.55
CA PHE A 21 -24.59 -1.31 -8.28
C PHE A 21 -23.78 -1.00 -9.54
N TRP A 22 -24.04 -1.69 -10.65
CA TRP A 22 -23.25 -1.56 -11.87
C TRP A 22 -23.67 -0.40 -12.77
N ILE A 23 -24.95 0.00 -12.72
CA ILE A 23 -25.53 0.94 -13.68
C ILE A 23 -26.19 2.11 -12.97
N ILE A 24 -27.16 1.89 -12.08
CA ILE A 24 -27.96 2.98 -11.51
C ILE A 24 -27.09 3.92 -10.65
N ASP A 25 -26.40 3.40 -9.63
CA ASP A 25 -25.64 4.22 -8.69
C ASP A 25 -24.54 5.04 -9.40
N PRO A 26 -23.71 4.44 -10.29
CA PRO A 26 -22.70 5.20 -11.02
C PRO A 26 -23.31 6.25 -11.95
N TRP A 27 -24.42 5.93 -12.61
CA TRP A 27 -25.10 6.86 -13.50
C TRP A 27 -25.67 8.07 -12.76
N LEU A 28 -26.31 7.85 -11.60
CA LEU A 28 -26.84 8.93 -10.76
C LEU A 28 -25.72 9.88 -10.32
N ILE A 29 -24.59 9.33 -9.84
CA ILE A 29 -23.44 10.15 -9.43
C ILE A 29 -22.88 10.93 -10.62
N HIS A 30 -22.70 10.30 -11.78
CA HIS A 30 -22.21 10.99 -12.97
C HIS A 30 -23.17 12.08 -13.47
N ARG A 31 -24.47 11.83 -13.40
CA ARG A 31 -25.51 12.82 -13.72
C ARG A 31 -25.41 14.02 -12.78
N ASP A 32 -25.28 13.79 -11.48
CA ASP A 32 -25.21 14.86 -10.48
C ASP A 32 -23.91 15.67 -10.61
N LEU A 33 -22.78 15.02 -10.89
CA LEU A 33 -21.50 15.70 -11.18
C LEU A 33 -21.57 16.50 -12.50
N TRP A 34 -22.23 15.94 -13.52
CA TRP A 34 -22.41 16.62 -14.80
C TRP A 34 -23.32 17.84 -14.68
N ALA A 35 -24.40 17.75 -13.91
CA ALA A 35 -25.29 18.88 -13.61
C ALA A 35 -24.57 20.04 -12.90
N GLN A 36 -23.49 19.74 -12.16
CA GLN A 36 -22.61 20.73 -11.52
C GLN A 36 -21.54 21.30 -12.47
N GLY A 37 -21.53 20.91 -13.75
CA GLY A 37 -20.56 21.39 -14.74
C GLY A 37 -19.16 20.81 -14.61
N ILE A 38 -18.96 19.78 -13.79
CA ILE A 38 -17.65 19.15 -13.59
C ILE A 38 -17.25 18.41 -14.86
N PRO A 39 -16.11 18.68 -15.51
CA PRO A 39 -15.73 18.03 -16.77
C PRO A 39 -15.38 16.54 -16.56
N GLY A 40 -15.30 15.77 -17.64
CA GLY A 40 -14.89 14.37 -17.60
C GLY A 40 -15.78 13.46 -18.46
N ARG A 41 -15.63 12.14 -18.28
CA ARG A 41 -16.31 11.14 -19.11
C ARG A 41 -16.84 9.98 -18.27
N HIS A 42 -17.90 9.37 -18.78
CA HIS A 42 -18.51 8.18 -18.19
C HIS A 42 -18.38 7.00 -19.15
N ILE A 43 -17.67 5.97 -18.72
CA ILE A 43 -17.60 4.68 -19.42
C ILE A 43 -18.37 3.67 -18.54
N PRO A 44 -19.51 3.12 -19.02
CA PRO A 44 -20.31 2.19 -18.24
C PRO A 44 -19.55 0.92 -17.85
N ILE A 45 -19.87 0.33 -16.69
CA ILE A 45 -19.41 -0.97 -16.19
C ILE A 45 -17.91 -1.05 -15.88
N VAL A 46 -17.05 -0.85 -16.88
CA VAL A 46 -15.59 -1.01 -16.77
C VAL A 46 -14.88 0.29 -16.39
N GLY A 47 -15.50 1.45 -16.66
CA GLY A 47 -14.87 2.73 -16.41
C GLY A 47 -13.52 2.86 -17.13
N GLU A 48 -12.54 3.43 -16.43
CA GLU A 48 -11.17 3.64 -16.90
C GLU A 48 -10.25 2.44 -16.72
N ILE A 49 -10.73 1.30 -16.19
CA ILE A 49 -9.88 0.15 -15.85
C ILE A 49 -9.05 -0.34 -17.04
N LEU A 50 -9.63 -0.38 -18.24
CA LEU A 50 -8.93 -0.85 -19.44
C LEU A 50 -7.80 0.11 -19.86
N HIS A 51 -8.02 1.42 -19.72
CA HIS A 51 -6.99 2.42 -20.03
C HIS A 51 -5.86 2.41 -18.99
N VAL A 52 -6.21 2.28 -17.71
CA VAL A 52 -5.23 2.12 -16.63
C VAL A 52 -4.42 0.83 -16.83
N ARG A 53 -5.07 -0.27 -17.17
CA ARG A 53 -4.38 -1.53 -17.45
C ARG A 53 -3.46 -1.41 -18.67
N LYS A 54 -3.87 -0.70 -19.71
CA LYS A 54 -3.04 -0.42 -20.88
C LYS A 54 -1.78 0.38 -20.49
N SER A 55 -1.92 1.42 -19.67
CA SER A 55 -0.77 2.23 -19.23
C SER A 55 0.20 1.44 -18.33
N ILE A 56 -0.32 0.58 -17.46
CA ILE A 56 0.50 -0.34 -16.65
C ILE A 56 1.27 -1.33 -17.53
N LEU A 57 0.61 -1.92 -18.54
CA LEU A 57 1.25 -2.83 -19.49
C LEU A 57 2.31 -2.12 -20.35
N ALA A 58 2.11 -0.83 -20.63
CA ALA A 58 3.07 0.03 -21.31
C ALA A 58 4.21 0.54 -20.41
N GLU A 59 4.27 0.09 -19.14
CA GLU A 59 5.27 0.52 -18.15
C GLU A 59 5.25 2.02 -17.83
N ASN A 60 4.09 2.66 -18.01
CA ASN A 60 3.87 4.05 -17.69
C ASN A 60 2.55 4.23 -16.93
N PRO A 61 2.46 3.79 -15.66
CA PRO A 61 1.20 3.81 -14.92
C PRO A 61 0.61 5.22 -14.72
N LEU A 62 1.42 6.28 -14.82
CA LEU A 62 0.98 7.67 -14.70
C LEU A 62 0.43 8.26 -16.00
N GLU A 63 0.68 7.64 -17.15
CA GLU A 63 0.24 8.14 -18.46
C GLU A 63 -1.27 8.42 -18.51
N HIS A 64 -2.05 7.51 -17.93
CA HIS A 64 -3.50 7.63 -17.96
C HIS A 64 -4.00 8.86 -17.20
N SER A 65 -3.46 9.10 -16.00
CA SER A 65 -3.85 10.26 -15.20
C SER A 65 -3.32 11.57 -15.79
N THR A 66 -2.12 11.57 -16.38
CA THR A 66 -1.58 12.78 -17.03
C THR A 66 -2.37 13.16 -18.29
N VAL A 67 -2.78 12.18 -19.10
CA VAL A 67 -3.63 12.43 -20.28
C VAL A 67 -5.00 12.99 -19.88
N LEU A 68 -5.64 12.42 -18.86
CA LEU A 68 -6.93 12.92 -18.39
C LEU A 68 -6.83 14.32 -17.77
N ALA A 69 -5.77 14.58 -17.00
CA ALA A 69 -5.51 15.91 -16.44
C ALA A 69 -5.26 16.95 -17.55
N ALA A 70 -4.52 16.59 -18.61
CA ALA A 70 -4.33 17.46 -19.76
C ALA A 70 -5.63 17.73 -20.53
N GLN A 71 -6.53 16.74 -20.60
CA GLN A 71 -7.80 16.86 -21.32
C GLN A 71 -8.87 17.64 -20.55
N PHE A 72 -9.01 17.39 -19.24
CA PHE A 72 -10.12 17.89 -18.44
C PHE A 72 -9.71 18.90 -17.37
N GLY A 73 -8.41 19.11 -17.15
CA GLY A 73 -7.87 20.04 -16.15
C GLY A 73 -7.64 19.38 -14.78
N ASN A 74 -7.62 20.21 -13.73
CA ASN A 74 -7.19 19.82 -12.39
C ASN A 74 -8.22 18.98 -11.61
N TYR A 75 -9.47 18.87 -12.09
CA TYR A 75 -10.46 17.98 -11.49
C TYR A 75 -11.44 17.49 -12.55
N TYR A 76 -11.84 16.22 -12.46
CA TYR A 76 -12.73 15.63 -13.46
C TYR A 76 -13.48 14.40 -12.93
N ARG A 77 -14.66 14.15 -13.49
CA ARG A 77 -15.48 12.96 -13.21
C ARG A 77 -15.03 11.78 -14.07
N VAL A 78 -14.83 10.63 -13.45
CA VAL A 78 -14.47 9.36 -14.10
C VAL A 78 -15.12 8.19 -13.36
N SER A 79 -14.98 6.99 -13.92
CA SER A 79 -15.36 5.74 -13.25
C SER A 79 -14.17 4.81 -13.14
N PHE A 80 -14.08 4.04 -12.06
CA PHE A 80 -13.20 2.90 -11.92
C PHE A 80 -14.05 1.65 -11.72
N GLY A 81 -14.32 0.92 -12.82
CA GLY A 81 -15.36 -0.10 -12.82
C GLY A 81 -16.73 0.51 -12.52
N PRO A 82 -17.53 -0.08 -11.61
CA PRO A 82 -18.82 0.45 -11.17
C PRO A 82 -18.69 1.53 -10.09
N VAL A 83 -17.51 2.12 -9.88
CA VAL A 83 -17.31 3.17 -8.88
C VAL A 83 -17.13 4.50 -9.60
N ALA A 84 -18.17 5.34 -9.60
CA ALA A 84 -18.06 6.73 -10.03
C ALA A 84 -17.25 7.53 -9.02
N ARG A 85 -16.34 8.39 -9.49
CA ARG A 85 -15.45 9.18 -8.63
C ARG A 85 -15.07 10.52 -9.28
N LEU A 86 -14.66 11.45 -8.43
CA LEU A 86 -14.02 12.71 -8.81
C LEU A 86 -12.53 12.57 -8.53
N ASP A 87 -11.72 12.68 -9.58
CA ASP A 87 -10.27 12.77 -9.43
C ASP A 87 -9.88 14.25 -9.40
N THR A 88 -8.97 14.64 -8.51
CA THR A 88 -8.54 16.04 -8.35
C THR A 88 -7.05 16.14 -8.02
N PHE A 89 -6.43 17.15 -8.62
CA PHE A 89 -5.07 17.62 -8.40
C PHE A 89 -5.08 19.07 -7.87
N ASP A 90 -6.25 19.67 -7.68
CA ASP A 90 -6.40 21.03 -7.18
C ASP A 90 -6.07 21.07 -5.67
N PRO A 91 -5.02 21.80 -5.24
CA PRO A 91 -4.65 21.91 -3.84
C PRO A 91 -5.77 22.46 -2.94
N ALA A 92 -6.63 23.34 -3.46
CA ALA A 92 -7.74 23.91 -2.71
C ALA A 92 -8.82 22.85 -2.42
N LEU A 93 -9.17 22.03 -3.42
CA LEU A 93 -10.09 20.91 -3.23
C LEU A 93 -9.50 19.85 -2.30
N ILE A 94 -8.22 19.52 -2.47
CA ILE A 94 -7.50 18.59 -1.59
C ILE A 94 -7.52 19.09 -0.15
N ASN A 95 -7.26 20.39 0.07
CA ASN A 95 -7.35 21.00 1.40
C ASN A 95 -8.78 20.93 1.97
N GLY A 96 -9.78 21.22 1.14
CA GLY A 96 -11.19 21.11 1.50
C GLY A 96 -11.57 19.71 1.97
N VAL A 97 -11.17 18.68 1.23
CA VAL A 97 -11.48 17.27 1.52
C VAL A 97 -10.69 16.75 2.72
N LEU A 98 -9.38 17.01 2.77
CA LEU A 98 -8.49 16.40 3.77
C LEU A 98 -8.38 17.18 5.08
N LYS A 99 -8.76 18.46 5.11
CA LYS A 99 -8.60 19.32 6.27
C LYS A 99 -9.89 20.02 6.67
N THR A 100 -10.43 20.90 5.82
CA THR A 100 -11.54 21.80 6.19
C THR A 100 -12.83 21.05 6.50
N ASN A 101 -13.18 20.08 5.64
CA ASN A 101 -14.43 19.32 5.73
C ASN A 101 -14.17 17.82 5.94
N ALA A 102 -13.04 17.45 6.56
CA ALA A 102 -12.59 16.06 6.65
C ALA A 102 -13.63 15.09 7.24
N ARG A 103 -14.49 15.55 8.17
CA ARG A 103 -15.55 14.73 8.77
C ARG A 103 -16.70 14.38 7.82
N ALA A 104 -16.86 15.12 6.72
CA ALA A 104 -17.87 14.84 5.71
C ALA A 104 -17.44 13.72 4.73
N TYR A 105 -16.18 13.29 4.80
CA TYR A 105 -15.61 12.30 3.89
C TYR A 105 -15.17 11.05 4.65
N HIS A 106 -15.66 9.90 4.19
CA HIS A 106 -15.25 8.59 4.70
C HIS A 106 -14.40 7.84 3.68
N LYS A 107 -13.61 6.87 4.15
CA LYS A 107 -12.80 6.02 3.27
C LYS A 107 -13.72 5.24 2.33
N ALA A 108 -13.39 5.36 1.05
CA ALA A 108 -14.12 4.73 -0.03
C ALA A 108 -14.18 3.20 0.13
N TYR A 109 -15.23 2.59 -0.42
CA TYR A 109 -15.41 1.13 -0.43
C TYR A 109 -14.21 0.38 -1.01
N ILE A 110 -13.56 0.93 -2.04
CA ILE A 110 -12.38 0.34 -2.69
C ILE A 110 -11.20 0.17 -1.71
N MET A 111 -11.02 1.11 -0.77
CA MET A 111 -10.00 1.01 0.28
C MET A 111 -10.28 -0.20 1.20
N ARG A 112 -11.55 -0.46 1.49
CA ARG A 112 -11.98 -1.63 2.29
C ARG A 112 -11.83 -2.95 1.52
N LEU A 113 -11.96 -2.92 0.19
CA LEU A 113 -11.72 -4.10 -0.65
C LEU A 113 -10.25 -4.48 -0.71
N VAL A 114 -9.36 -3.50 -0.80
CA VAL A 114 -7.91 -3.74 -0.94
C VAL A 114 -7.28 -4.00 0.43
N LEU A 115 -7.34 -3.01 1.34
CA LEU A 115 -6.64 -3.09 2.63
C LEU A 115 -7.44 -3.79 3.72
N GLY A 116 -8.78 -3.78 3.63
CA GLY A 116 -9.62 -4.44 4.63
C GLY A 116 -9.46 -5.96 4.66
N VAL A 117 -9.06 -6.58 3.54
CA VAL A 117 -8.74 -8.01 3.48
C VAL A 117 -7.43 -8.31 4.22
N LEU A 118 -6.43 -7.44 4.06
CA LEU A 118 -5.10 -7.62 4.64
C LEU A 118 -5.09 -7.28 6.14
N LEU A 119 -5.61 -6.11 6.49
CA LEU A 119 -5.48 -5.52 7.82
C LEU A 119 -6.72 -5.73 8.71
N GLY A 120 -7.79 -6.28 8.15
CA GLY A 120 -9.10 -6.30 8.80
C GLY A 120 -9.79 -4.93 8.80
N ARG A 121 -10.92 -4.83 9.50
CA ARG A 121 -11.74 -3.62 9.56
C ARG A 121 -11.54 -2.80 10.83
N ASN A 122 -11.14 -3.44 11.92
CA ASN A 122 -11.03 -2.84 13.24
C ASN A 122 -9.56 -2.54 13.57
N ASN A 123 -8.98 -1.60 12.83
CA ASN A 123 -7.61 -1.13 13.05
C ASN A 123 -7.55 0.39 12.89
N LEU A 124 -6.46 1.03 13.32
CA LEU A 124 -6.31 2.48 13.25
C LEU A 124 -6.44 3.01 11.80
N LEU A 125 -5.93 2.30 10.80
CA LEU A 125 -5.96 2.77 9.41
C LEU A 125 -7.39 2.74 8.82
N MET A 126 -8.19 1.74 9.18
CA MET A 126 -9.52 1.50 8.59
C MET A 126 -10.68 2.02 9.43
N ALA A 127 -10.46 2.27 10.72
CA ALA A 127 -11.44 2.86 11.61
C ALA A 127 -11.82 4.28 11.13
N GLU A 128 -13.05 4.70 11.43
CA GLU A 128 -13.58 6.02 11.14
C GLU A 128 -14.07 6.68 12.44
N ASP A 129 -14.22 8.01 12.39
CA ASP A 129 -14.91 8.81 13.39
C ASP A 129 -14.43 8.53 14.83
N GLU A 130 -15.36 8.21 15.74
CA GLU A 130 -15.08 8.00 17.17
C GLU A 130 -14.15 6.82 17.43
N ILE A 131 -14.32 5.72 16.69
CA ILE A 131 -13.46 4.53 16.83
C ILE A 131 -12.03 4.89 16.44
N HIS A 132 -11.87 5.64 15.35
CA HIS A 132 -10.56 6.15 14.94
C HIS A 132 -9.97 7.08 16.00
N ALA A 133 -10.77 8.01 16.53
CA ALA A 133 -10.34 8.93 17.57
C ALA A 133 -9.90 8.19 18.86
N GLN A 134 -10.64 7.16 19.26
CA GLN A 134 -10.32 6.32 20.41
C GLN A 134 -9.00 5.56 20.19
N HIS A 135 -8.86 4.83 19.07
CA HIS A 135 -7.63 4.12 18.74
C HIS A 135 -6.43 5.08 18.68
N ARG A 136 -6.60 6.26 18.08
CA ARG A 136 -5.54 7.27 18.00
C ARG A 136 -5.16 7.78 19.37
N ARG A 137 -6.13 8.01 20.28
CA ARG A 137 -5.85 8.45 21.66
C ARG A 137 -5.08 7.41 22.47
N LEU A 138 -5.30 6.12 22.22
CA LEU A 138 -4.57 5.03 22.89
C LEU A 138 -3.12 4.91 22.42
N ILE A 139 -2.85 5.14 21.12
CA ILE A 139 -1.52 4.99 20.54
C ILE A 139 -0.72 6.31 20.63
N ALA A 140 -1.38 7.47 20.62
CA ALA A 140 -0.74 8.79 20.64
C ALA A 140 0.35 9.01 21.73
N PRO A 141 0.19 8.56 22.99
CA PRO A 141 1.19 8.74 24.04
C PRO A 141 2.49 8.01 23.77
N VAL A 142 2.45 6.93 23.00
CA VAL A 142 3.64 6.22 22.55
C VAL A 142 4.50 7.23 21.79
N PHE A 143 3.94 7.98 20.85
CA PHE A 143 4.61 8.97 19.99
C PHE A 143 5.12 10.27 20.64
N GLN A 144 5.26 10.35 21.97
CA GLN A 144 5.77 11.53 22.68
C GLN A 144 7.30 11.63 22.62
N HIS A 145 7.82 12.87 22.69
CA HIS A 145 9.25 13.16 22.52
C HIS A 145 10.17 12.35 23.44
N GLN A 146 9.78 12.12 24.70
CA GLN A 146 10.62 11.42 25.68
C GLN A 146 10.91 9.97 25.26
N ASN A 147 9.92 9.33 24.63
CA ASN A 147 10.07 7.96 24.17
C ASN A 147 10.83 7.89 22.81
N LEU A 148 11.09 9.01 22.12
CA LEU A 148 11.74 9.01 20.79
C LEU A 148 13.25 8.76 20.86
N ASN A 149 13.90 9.19 21.94
CA ASN A 149 15.36 9.15 22.03
C ASN A 149 15.92 7.71 22.01
N SER A 150 15.30 6.79 22.75
CA SER A 150 15.71 5.38 22.77
C SER A 150 15.53 4.70 21.40
N MET A 151 14.56 5.17 20.61
CA MET A 151 14.27 4.62 19.30
C MET A 151 15.23 5.11 18.23
N ILE A 152 15.62 6.38 18.29
CA ILE A 152 16.67 6.92 17.42
C ILE A 152 17.96 6.11 17.61
N SER A 153 18.34 5.80 18.85
CA SER A 153 19.50 4.95 19.11
C SER A 153 19.37 3.59 18.41
N LEU A 154 18.22 2.92 18.56
CA LEU A 154 17.99 1.64 17.90
C LEU A 154 18.00 1.74 16.36
N MET A 155 17.44 2.81 15.79
CA MET A 155 17.51 3.08 14.34
C MET A 155 18.96 3.15 13.87
N VAL A 156 19.77 3.90 14.60
CA VAL A 156 21.19 4.09 14.29
C VAL A 156 21.92 2.75 14.39
N ASP A 157 21.71 1.99 15.46
CA ASP A 157 22.40 0.71 15.67
C ASP A 157 22.08 -0.31 14.56
N ILE A 158 20.79 -0.49 14.22
CA ILE A 158 20.38 -1.39 13.14
C ILE A 158 20.89 -0.89 11.78
N THR A 159 20.87 0.42 11.53
CA THR A 159 21.41 0.99 10.28
C THR A 159 22.91 0.75 10.18
N LEU A 160 23.66 0.93 11.28
CA LEU A 160 25.11 0.71 11.31
C LEU A 160 25.46 -0.76 11.09
N ASP A 161 24.69 -1.70 11.64
CA ASP A 161 24.86 -3.14 11.36
C ASP A 161 24.70 -3.46 9.86
N HIS A 162 23.66 -2.93 9.21
CA HIS A 162 23.48 -3.11 7.76
C HIS A 162 24.62 -2.47 6.95
N ILE A 163 25.06 -1.26 7.34
CA ILE A 163 26.22 -0.60 6.70
C ILE A 163 27.48 -1.44 6.84
N GLN A 164 27.73 -2.03 8.02
CA GLN A 164 28.89 -2.90 8.23
C GLN A 164 28.84 -4.13 7.32
N LYS A 165 27.67 -4.78 7.22
CA LYS A 165 27.46 -5.92 6.29
C LYS A 165 27.73 -5.53 4.84
N TRP A 166 27.25 -4.36 4.39
CA TRP A 166 27.49 -3.91 3.02
C TRP A 166 28.95 -3.50 2.80
N SER A 167 29.60 -2.92 3.81
CA SER A 167 31.03 -2.58 3.75
C SER A 167 31.88 -3.84 3.60
N ALA A 168 31.58 -4.88 4.38
CA ALA A 168 32.25 -6.17 4.26
C ALA A 168 32.05 -6.79 2.87
N ALA A 169 30.82 -6.77 2.35
CA ALA A 169 30.52 -7.25 1.00
C ALA A 169 31.24 -6.43 -0.09
N ALA A 170 31.40 -5.13 0.10
CA ALA A 170 32.11 -4.25 -0.83
C ALA A 170 33.60 -4.56 -0.86
N ILE A 171 34.22 -4.83 0.30
CA ILE A 171 35.62 -5.25 0.41
C ILE A 171 35.84 -6.57 -0.32
N VAL A 172 34.95 -7.55 -0.13
CA VAL A 172 35.02 -8.85 -0.82
C VAL A 172 34.90 -8.67 -2.34
N ALA A 173 33.93 -7.88 -2.81
CA ALA A 173 33.76 -7.60 -4.24
C ALA A 173 35.01 -6.92 -4.83
N HIS A 174 35.62 -5.99 -4.10
CA HIS A 174 36.83 -5.31 -4.53
C HIS A 174 38.02 -6.26 -4.68
N HIS A 175 38.20 -7.20 -3.76
CA HIS A 175 39.22 -8.26 -3.87
C HIS A 175 39.06 -9.12 -5.14
N ASP A 176 37.82 -9.33 -5.59
CA ASP A 176 37.50 -10.07 -6.81
C ASP A 176 37.54 -9.20 -8.10
N ASN A 177 38.04 -7.96 -8.03
CA ASN A 177 37.97 -6.96 -9.11
C ASN A 177 36.54 -6.72 -9.64
N LYS A 178 35.53 -6.81 -8.76
CA LYS A 178 34.11 -6.57 -9.07
C LYS A 178 33.58 -5.35 -8.31
N SER A 179 32.58 -4.69 -8.87
CA SER A 179 31.78 -3.71 -8.14
C SER A 179 30.65 -4.40 -7.38
N LEU A 180 30.42 -4.00 -6.12
CA LEU A 180 29.25 -4.44 -5.38
C LEU A 180 27.99 -3.79 -5.96
N THR A 181 27.11 -4.57 -6.55
CA THR A 181 25.79 -4.10 -7.02
C THR A 181 24.70 -4.60 -6.08
N LEU A 182 23.91 -3.68 -5.52
CA LEU A 182 22.81 -3.99 -4.61
C LEU A 182 21.48 -3.47 -5.15
N ASN A 183 20.41 -4.24 -4.97
CA ASN A 183 19.05 -3.74 -5.18
C ASN A 183 18.63 -2.85 -3.99
N MET A 184 18.81 -1.54 -4.14
CA MET A 184 18.53 -0.56 -3.09
C MET A 184 17.05 -0.50 -2.71
N HIS A 185 16.12 -0.79 -3.62
CA HIS A 185 14.71 -0.87 -3.25
C HIS A 185 14.46 -1.98 -2.21
N GLU A 186 14.99 -3.18 -2.47
CA GLU A 186 14.86 -4.31 -1.55
C GLU A 186 15.62 -4.04 -0.24
N LYS A 187 16.85 -3.54 -0.32
CA LYS A 187 17.68 -3.27 0.85
C LYS A 187 17.07 -2.20 1.77
N MET A 188 16.53 -1.12 1.21
CA MET A 188 15.85 -0.09 1.99
C MET A 188 14.54 -0.59 2.59
N ALA A 189 13.77 -1.40 1.86
CA ALA A 189 12.54 -1.97 2.37
C ALA A 189 12.79 -2.97 3.52
N ARG A 190 13.82 -3.82 3.40
CA ARG A 190 14.26 -4.74 4.47
C ARG A 190 14.76 -3.98 5.70
N LEU A 191 15.65 -3.01 5.51
CA LEU A 191 16.14 -2.18 6.62
C LEU A 191 14.95 -1.50 7.34
N THR A 192 14.00 -0.95 6.58
CA THR A 192 12.81 -0.32 7.17
C THR A 192 11.98 -1.32 7.99
N LEU A 193 11.81 -2.54 7.47
CA LEU A 193 11.11 -3.59 8.20
C LEU A 193 11.86 -3.98 9.47
N ASP A 194 13.19 -4.10 9.43
CA ASP A 194 14.01 -4.49 10.57
C ASP A 194 13.93 -3.46 11.69
N ILE A 195 14.01 -2.17 11.36
CA ILE A 195 13.94 -1.15 12.39
C ILE A 195 12.50 -0.99 12.93
N VAL A 196 11.48 -1.03 12.07
CA VAL A 196 10.07 -1.05 12.55
C VAL A 196 9.85 -2.25 13.47
N THR A 197 10.37 -3.42 13.10
CA THR A 197 10.26 -4.64 13.90
C THR A 197 11.01 -4.50 15.22
N GLY A 198 12.22 -3.96 15.20
CA GLY A 198 13.02 -3.69 16.39
C GLY A 198 12.36 -2.71 17.34
N CYS A 199 11.76 -1.64 16.84
CA CYS A 199 11.13 -0.62 17.67
C CYS A 199 9.74 -1.02 18.16
N VAL A 200 8.96 -1.76 17.37
CA VAL A 200 7.61 -2.21 17.77
C VAL A 200 7.70 -3.48 18.64
N PHE A 201 8.60 -4.40 18.31
CA PHE A 201 8.61 -5.74 18.88
C PHE A 201 9.89 -6.08 19.67
N GLY A 202 10.92 -5.23 19.60
CA GLY A 202 12.20 -5.45 20.29
C GLY A 202 13.20 -6.16 19.39
N THR A 203 14.48 -6.10 19.76
CA THR A 203 15.59 -6.67 18.99
C THR A 203 15.69 -8.18 19.06
N GLU A 204 15.06 -8.82 20.05
CA GLU A 204 15.10 -10.27 20.23
C GLU A 204 14.46 -11.01 19.03
N ILE A 205 13.45 -10.43 18.41
CA ILE A 205 12.79 -10.97 17.20
C ILE A 205 13.67 -10.81 15.95
N ILE A 206 14.60 -9.84 15.97
CA ILE A 206 15.56 -9.61 14.88
C ILE A 206 16.55 -10.77 14.72
N SER A 207 16.72 -11.59 15.76
CA SER A 207 17.64 -12.72 15.72
C SER A 207 17.15 -13.91 14.88
N ASP A 208 15.85 -14.03 14.59
CA ASP A 208 15.32 -15.09 13.72
C ASP A 208 15.14 -14.57 12.29
N GLU A 209 16.16 -14.80 11.45
CA GLU A 209 16.20 -14.38 10.04
C GLU A 209 14.97 -14.86 9.25
N ASN A 210 14.35 -15.98 9.66
CA ASN A 210 13.16 -16.50 8.99
C ASN A 210 11.91 -15.65 9.21
N VAL A 211 11.80 -14.96 10.35
CA VAL A 211 10.62 -14.14 10.69
C VAL A 211 10.57 -12.91 9.80
N HIS A 212 11.70 -12.23 9.62
CA HIS A 212 11.83 -11.03 8.80
C HIS A 212 11.48 -11.28 7.34
N GLU A 213 12.08 -12.33 6.76
CA GLU A 213 11.80 -12.73 5.39
C GLU A 213 10.33 -13.11 5.20
N THR A 214 9.74 -13.82 6.17
CA THR A 214 8.34 -14.22 6.11
C THR A 214 7.40 -13.02 6.14
N ILE A 215 7.63 -12.03 7.03
CA ILE A 215 6.81 -10.81 7.09
C ILE A 215 6.96 -10.00 5.80
N TYR A 216 8.20 -9.76 5.36
CA TYR A 216 8.49 -9.00 4.14
C TYR A 216 7.78 -9.60 2.93
N ARG A 217 7.95 -10.91 2.72
CA ARG A 217 7.32 -11.66 1.63
C ARG A 217 5.80 -11.61 1.74
N ALA A 218 5.23 -11.89 2.92
CA ALA A 218 3.79 -11.93 3.13
C ALA A 218 3.11 -10.59 2.82
N VAL A 219 3.70 -9.47 3.26
CA VAL A 219 3.16 -8.13 2.98
C VAL A 219 3.27 -7.80 1.50
N THR A 220 4.45 -7.98 0.91
CA THR A 220 4.71 -7.60 -0.49
C THR A 220 3.87 -8.42 -1.47
N GLU A 221 3.86 -9.75 -1.31
CA GLU A 221 3.10 -10.65 -2.20
C GLU A 221 1.59 -10.40 -2.10
N SER A 222 1.07 -10.17 -0.89
CA SER A 222 -0.36 -9.97 -0.69
C SER A 222 -0.88 -8.67 -1.30
N LEU A 223 -0.10 -7.58 -1.23
CA LEU A 223 -0.42 -6.30 -1.86
C LEU A 223 -0.40 -6.40 -3.38
N GLU A 224 0.62 -7.03 -3.97
CA GLU A 224 0.72 -7.24 -5.41
C GLU A 224 -0.45 -8.08 -5.98
N LEU A 225 -0.79 -9.17 -5.29
CA LEU A 225 -1.90 -10.02 -5.71
C LEU A 225 -3.24 -9.28 -5.60
N MET A 226 -3.39 -8.41 -4.60
CA MET A 226 -4.60 -7.61 -4.44
C MET A 226 -4.75 -6.56 -5.55
N GLU A 227 -3.67 -5.88 -5.90
CA GLU A 227 -3.64 -4.94 -7.02
C GLU A 227 -4.02 -5.63 -8.34
N LYS A 228 -3.42 -6.78 -8.64
CA LYS A 228 -3.76 -7.57 -9.84
C LYS A 228 -5.23 -7.98 -9.85
N ARG A 229 -5.81 -8.33 -8.68
CA ARG A 229 -7.24 -8.65 -8.57
C ARG A 229 -8.11 -7.41 -8.77
N LEU A 230 -7.66 -6.23 -8.38
CA LEU A 230 -8.39 -4.98 -8.57
C LEU A 230 -8.49 -4.61 -10.06
N TYR A 231 -7.36 -4.57 -10.78
CA TYR A 231 -7.34 -4.21 -12.20
C TYR A 231 -7.97 -5.27 -13.11
N ASN A 232 -8.04 -6.52 -12.68
CA ASN A 232 -8.79 -7.57 -13.40
C ASN A 232 -10.26 -7.66 -12.96
N MET A 233 -10.78 -6.68 -12.21
CA MET A 233 -12.16 -6.63 -11.67
C MET A 233 -12.57 -7.80 -10.74
N ILE A 234 -11.66 -8.73 -10.47
CA ILE A 234 -11.86 -9.88 -9.57
C ILE A 234 -12.23 -9.41 -8.16
N ALA A 235 -11.56 -8.37 -7.65
CA ALA A 235 -11.82 -7.84 -6.31
C ALA A 235 -13.12 -7.02 -6.22
N ILE A 236 -13.54 -6.44 -7.35
CA ILE A 236 -14.72 -5.55 -7.44
C ILE A 236 -16.01 -6.37 -7.50
N ILE A 237 -16.00 -7.49 -8.24
CA ILE A 237 -17.17 -8.36 -8.39
C ILE A 237 -17.35 -9.19 -7.11
N PRO A 238 -18.40 -8.97 -6.28
CA PRO A 238 -18.49 -9.56 -4.95
C PRO A 238 -18.50 -11.10 -4.94
N ILE A 239 -19.12 -11.71 -5.95
CA ILE A 239 -19.22 -13.16 -6.09
C ILE A 239 -17.84 -13.75 -6.39
N ILE A 240 -17.14 -13.20 -7.40
CA ILE A 240 -15.83 -13.68 -7.81
C ILE A 240 -14.79 -13.44 -6.71
N ASN A 241 -14.88 -12.32 -5.99
CA ASN A 241 -13.95 -12.02 -4.90
C ASN A 241 -13.95 -13.08 -3.78
N ARG A 242 -15.10 -13.75 -3.57
CA ARG A 242 -15.26 -14.82 -2.56
C ARG A 242 -14.84 -16.21 -3.05
N LEU A 243 -14.66 -16.42 -4.35
CA LEU A 243 -14.28 -17.72 -4.88
C LEU A 243 -12.85 -18.11 -4.47
N PRO A 244 -12.57 -19.40 -4.20
CA PRO A 244 -11.28 -19.90 -3.74
C PRO A 244 -10.26 -19.99 -4.89
N LEU A 245 -10.07 -18.91 -5.64
CA LEU A 245 -9.09 -18.77 -6.71
C LEU A 245 -7.66 -18.90 -6.17
N SER A 246 -6.71 -19.29 -7.02
CA SER A 246 -5.29 -19.43 -6.66
C SER A 246 -4.73 -18.16 -6.00
N SER A 247 -5.06 -16.99 -6.54
CA SER A 247 -4.68 -15.69 -5.97
C SER A 247 -5.27 -15.46 -4.58
N LYS A 248 -6.52 -15.88 -4.33
CA LYS A 248 -7.17 -15.74 -3.01
C LYS A 248 -6.49 -16.63 -1.98
N ARG A 249 -6.22 -17.89 -2.33
CA ARG A 249 -5.55 -18.86 -1.44
C ARG A 249 -4.14 -18.40 -1.05
N ARG A 250 -3.38 -17.83 -1.99
CA ARG A 250 -2.06 -17.24 -1.72
C ARG A 250 -2.15 -16.05 -0.76
N ILE A 251 -3.07 -15.11 -1.03
CA ILE A 251 -3.32 -13.96 -0.13
C ILE A 251 -3.67 -14.46 1.28
N ASP A 252 -4.58 -15.42 1.40
CA ASP A 252 -5.01 -15.97 2.70
C ASP A 252 -3.86 -16.66 3.44
N LYS A 253 -2.99 -17.37 2.71
CA LYS A 253 -1.78 -17.95 3.27
C LYS A 253 -0.85 -16.88 3.83
N CYS A 254 -0.52 -15.84 3.05
CA CYS A 254 0.33 -14.73 3.49
C CYS A 254 -0.24 -14.02 4.73
N ILE A 255 -1.55 -13.75 4.75
CA ILE A 255 -2.22 -13.13 5.90
C ILE A 255 -2.16 -14.04 7.13
N SER A 256 -2.35 -15.36 6.96
CA SER A 256 -2.27 -16.33 8.05
C SER A 256 -0.86 -16.40 8.65
N GLU A 257 0.17 -16.46 7.79
CA GLU A 257 1.58 -16.43 8.21
C GLU A 257 1.89 -15.17 9.03
N GLY A 258 1.55 -13.98 8.53
CA GLY A 258 1.77 -12.73 9.25
C GLY A 258 1.01 -12.66 10.58
N LYS A 259 -0.25 -13.12 10.62
CA LYS A 259 -1.03 -13.17 11.87
C LYS A 259 -0.44 -14.12 12.90
N ASN A 260 0.08 -15.27 12.46
CA ASN A 260 0.68 -16.24 13.38
C ASN A 260 1.95 -15.67 14.01
N ILE A 261 2.77 -14.97 13.24
CA ILE A 261 3.96 -14.27 13.75
C ILE A 261 3.56 -13.20 14.76
N ILE A 262 2.61 -12.33 14.41
CA ILE A 262 2.15 -11.27 15.33
C ILE A 262 1.59 -11.86 16.63
N ARG A 263 0.81 -12.96 16.55
CA ARG A 263 0.29 -13.63 17.76
C ARG A 263 1.42 -14.16 18.64
N ARG A 264 2.39 -14.88 18.08
CA ARG A 264 3.57 -15.36 18.83
C ARG A 264 4.26 -14.21 19.56
N ILE A 265 4.50 -13.10 18.85
CA ILE A 265 5.15 -11.92 19.41
C ILE A 265 4.33 -11.28 20.55
N VAL A 266 3.00 -11.25 20.43
CA VAL A 266 2.13 -10.69 21.47
C VAL A 266 2.06 -11.63 22.68
N ASP A 267 2.01 -12.94 22.45
CA ASP A 267 1.89 -13.96 23.49
C ASP A 267 3.19 -14.09 24.31
N ASP A 268 4.36 -13.90 23.68
CA ASP A 268 5.68 -14.02 24.31
C ASP A 268 6.10 -12.78 25.14
N ARG A 269 5.31 -11.69 25.16
CA ARG A 269 5.74 -10.38 25.73
C ARG A 269 5.10 -9.99 27.07
N PRO A 270 5.89 -9.61 28.10
CA PRO A 270 5.42 -8.70 29.15
C PRO A 270 5.19 -7.29 28.55
N ARG A 271 4.11 -6.63 28.96
CA ARG A 271 3.55 -5.41 28.33
C ARG A 271 4.54 -4.23 28.23
N SER A 272 5.22 -4.09 27.09
CA SER A 272 5.91 -2.88 26.60
C SER A 272 6.49 -3.18 25.20
N CYS A 273 6.41 -2.38 24.13
CA CYS A 273 5.71 -1.14 23.80
C CYS A 273 5.37 -1.21 22.29
N VAL A 274 4.19 -0.75 21.88
CA VAL A 274 3.66 -0.87 20.51
C VAL A 274 3.72 0.48 19.79
N GLY A 275 4.78 0.64 18.99
CA GLY A 275 4.80 1.43 17.75
C GLY A 275 4.92 2.94 17.88
N GLN A 276 6.05 3.49 17.41
CA GLN A 276 6.41 4.88 17.73
C GLN A 276 7.16 5.71 16.67
N ASN A 277 6.50 6.03 15.55
CA ASN A 277 6.87 7.06 14.56
C ASN A 277 8.14 6.75 13.76
N PHE A 278 7.90 6.05 12.67
CA PHE A 278 8.90 5.25 12.00
C PHE A 278 8.69 5.24 10.49
N ALA A 279 9.20 6.25 9.80
CA ALA A 279 9.36 6.19 8.36
C ALA A 279 10.21 7.36 7.91
N MET A 280 9.81 8.58 8.29
CA MET A 280 10.49 9.80 7.83
C MET A 280 11.78 10.10 8.60
N LEU A 281 11.80 9.89 9.92
CA LEU A 281 13.02 10.07 10.72
C LEU A 281 14.02 8.96 10.42
N GLU A 282 13.52 7.74 10.42
CA GLU A 282 14.20 6.54 9.97
C GLU A 282 14.87 6.72 8.60
N ALA A 283 14.10 7.02 7.55
CA ALA A 283 14.65 7.21 6.21
C ALA A 283 15.72 8.32 6.15
N LYS A 284 15.57 9.40 6.93
CA LYS A 284 16.58 10.46 7.02
C LYS A 284 17.86 9.96 7.69
N ILE A 285 17.76 9.22 8.79
CA ILE A 285 18.92 8.65 9.50
C ILE A 285 19.63 7.64 8.59
N MET A 286 18.88 6.71 8.00
CA MET A 286 19.40 5.74 7.04
C MET A 286 20.18 6.43 5.92
N LEU A 287 19.51 7.37 5.22
CA LEU A 287 20.09 8.05 4.08
C LEU A 287 21.33 8.86 4.46
N ALA A 288 21.30 9.56 5.60
CA ALA A 288 22.43 10.34 6.09
C ALA A 288 23.64 9.45 6.45
N LEU A 289 23.42 8.30 7.08
CA LEU A 289 24.49 7.36 7.42
C LEU A 289 25.05 6.67 6.16
N MET A 290 24.18 6.29 5.21
CA MET A 290 24.58 5.63 3.96
C MET A 290 25.40 6.55 3.05
N ILE A 291 24.91 7.76 2.75
CA ILE A 291 25.61 8.72 1.86
C ILE A 291 26.96 9.17 2.46
N ARG A 292 27.10 9.14 3.79
CA ARG A 292 28.38 9.43 4.45
C ARG A 292 29.42 8.35 4.23
N ARG A 293 29.01 7.08 4.08
CA ARG A 293 29.91 5.91 3.99
C ARG A 293 30.10 5.39 2.58
N PHE A 294 29.15 5.65 1.68
CA PHE A 294 29.16 5.11 0.34
C PHE A 294 28.84 6.20 -0.71
N HIS A 295 29.40 6.01 -1.89
CA HIS A 295 28.93 6.61 -3.12
C HIS A 295 28.03 5.59 -3.84
N PHE A 296 26.87 6.04 -4.31
CA PHE A 296 25.90 5.20 -5.01
C PHE A 296 25.77 5.67 -6.45
N GLU A 297 25.97 4.75 -7.39
CA GLU A 297 25.76 4.99 -8.82
C GLU A 297 24.70 4.03 -9.34
N LEU A 298 23.76 4.51 -10.15
CA LEU A 298 22.77 3.64 -10.78
C LEU A 298 23.49 2.65 -11.72
N GLU A 299 23.07 1.39 -11.71
CA GLU A 299 23.61 0.40 -12.64
C GLU A 299 23.38 0.84 -14.10
N PRO A 300 24.43 0.92 -14.95
CA PRO A 300 24.29 1.39 -16.33
C PRO A 300 23.26 0.59 -17.13
N GLY A 301 22.43 1.29 -17.91
CA GLY A 301 21.42 0.66 -18.76
C GLY A 301 20.17 0.16 -18.03
N GLN A 302 20.09 0.30 -16.70
CA GLN A 302 18.87 -0.04 -15.98
C GLN A 302 17.74 0.96 -16.27
N LYS A 303 16.57 0.44 -16.64
CA LYS A 303 15.33 1.22 -16.74
C LYS A 303 14.61 1.27 -15.39
N LEU A 304 14.34 2.48 -14.89
CA LEU A 304 13.50 2.69 -13.71
C LEU A 304 12.03 2.83 -14.14
N VAL A 305 11.27 1.75 -13.97
CA VAL A 305 9.83 1.71 -14.27
C VAL A 305 9.05 1.84 -12.97
N PRO A 306 8.20 2.88 -12.80
CA PRO A 306 7.33 2.96 -11.65
C PRO A 306 6.22 1.90 -11.75
N GLU A 307 5.88 1.31 -10.61
CA GLU A 307 4.74 0.42 -10.40
C GLU A 307 3.92 0.98 -9.23
N ILE A 308 2.61 1.04 -9.39
CA ILE A 308 1.69 1.60 -8.40
C ILE A 308 0.89 0.46 -7.76
N VAL A 309 1.31 0.05 -6.57
CA VAL A 309 0.57 -0.93 -5.76
C VAL A 309 -0.37 -0.17 -4.80
N VAL A 310 0.10 0.08 -3.58
CA VAL A 310 -0.48 1.06 -2.63
C VAL A 310 0.37 2.33 -2.63
N THR A 311 1.69 2.15 -2.61
CA THR A 311 2.69 3.18 -2.86
C THR A 311 3.39 2.90 -4.18
N MET A 312 4.06 3.92 -4.72
CA MET A 312 4.86 3.79 -5.93
C MET A 312 6.20 3.16 -5.59
N ARG A 313 6.65 2.19 -6.39
CA ARG A 313 7.94 1.51 -6.24
C ARG A 313 8.56 1.20 -7.61
N PRO A 314 9.88 0.93 -7.70
CA PRO A 314 10.49 0.50 -8.95
C PRO A 314 10.16 -0.98 -9.24
N LYS A 315 9.49 -1.24 -10.36
CA LYS A 315 9.02 -2.57 -10.78
C LYS A 315 10.12 -3.65 -10.79
N TYR A 316 11.31 -3.28 -11.27
CA TYR A 316 12.45 -4.19 -11.43
C TYR A 316 13.52 -4.01 -10.35
N GLY A 317 13.17 -3.36 -9.24
CA GLY A 317 14.12 -2.92 -8.23
C GLY A 317 14.95 -1.70 -8.68
N MET A 318 15.88 -1.30 -7.84
CA MET A 318 16.80 -0.18 -8.10
C MET A 318 18.21 -0.69 -7.84
N TRP A 319 18.87 -1.21 -8.86
CA TRP A 319 20.22 -1.73 -8.74
C TRP A 319 21.20 -0.57 -8.79
N MET A 320 22.03 -0.49 -7.75
CA MET A 320 23.05 0.54 -7.63
C MET A 320 24.38 -0.11 -7.32
N ARG A 321 25.42 0.39 -7.97
CA ARG A 321 26.81 0.12 -7.60
C ARG A 321 27.11 0.91 -6.34
N VAL A 322 27.61 0.19 -5.34
CA VAL A 322 27.95 0.72 -4.02
C VAL A 322 29.46 0.79 -3.92
N LEU A 323 29.98 2.01 -3.90
CA LEU A 323 31.40 2.29 -3.81
C LEU A 323 31.70 2.82 -2.42
N PRO A 324 32.66 2.24 -1.67
CA PRO A 324 33.08 2.83 -0.41
C PRO A 324 33.65 4.23 -0.65
N ARG A 325 33.38 5.15 0.28
CA ARG A 325 33.98 6.49 0.28
C ARG A 325 35.36 6.51 0.92
#